data_AF-A0A524LM67-F1
#
_entry.id   AF-A0A524LM67-F1
#
_cell.length_a   1.000
_cell.length_b   1.000
_cell.length_c   1.000
_cell.angle_alpha   90.00
_cell.angle_beta   90.00
_cell.angle_gamma   90.00
#
_symmetry.space_group_name_H-M   'P 1'
#
loop_
_entity.id
_entity.type
_entity.pdbx_description
1 polymer ?
#
loop_
_entity_poly.entity_id
_entity_poly.type
_entity_poly.pdbx_seq_one_letter_code
_entity_poly.pdbx_strand_id
1 'polypeptide(L)'
;MDSNQTKLLAVLLVAVLVAGGALAALVMFQPSNNPSDPFIEVVGTGTSQNVTLSDMLLMQFVKGNSSYQNSYGNVRGAGTYTGVNISDLVDLVGGMAEDDVLRVTAADGYNQTFERAKVYPNATTFEIQGYMILAYEFNESTVPDYEEGFR
;
A
#
# COMPACT_ATOMS: atom_id res chain seq x y z
N MET A 1 42.47 32.86 10.27
CA MET A 1 41.14 32.57 9.68
C MET A 1 40.22 33.66 10.17
N ASP A 2 39.64 34.46 9.27
CA ASP A 2 38.82 35.60 9.64
C ASP A 2 37.42 35.17 10.10
N SER A 3 36.76 35.94 10.96
CA SER A 3 35.47 35.62 11.60
C SER A 3 34.39 35.27 10.56
N ASN A 4 34.41 35.93 9.41
CA ASN A 4 33.50 35.64 8.30
C ASN A 4 33.77 34.29 7.61
N GLN A 5 35.02 33.83 7.54
CA GLN A 5 35.33 32.51 6.98
C GLN A 5 34.91 31.38 7.91
N THR A 6 35.05 31.55 9.23
CA THR A 6 34.59 30.57 10.22
C THR A 6 33.06 30.43 10.22
N LYS A 7 32.32 31.54 10.09
CA LYS A 7 30.86 31.52 9.96
C LYS A 7 30.41 30.85 8.66
N LEU A 8 31.10 31.13 7.55
CA LEU A 8 30.79 30.51 6.25
C LEU A 8 31.01 28.98 6.28
N LEU A 9 32.10 28.52 6.87
CA LEU A 9 32.40 27.09 7.04
C LEU A 9 31.39 26.38 7.94
N ALA A 10 30.94 27.02 9.02
CA ALA A 10 29.92 26.47 9.91
C ALA A 10 28.57 26.30 9.19
N VAL A 11 28.14 27.27 8.37
CA VAL A 11 26.92 27.18 7.57
C VAL A 11 27.02 26.06 6.52
N LEU A 12 28.17 25.93 5.86
CA LEU A 12 28.42 24.85 4.89
C LEU A 12 28.36 23.46 5.54
N LEU A 13 28.94 23.29 6.72
CA LEU A 13 28.89 22.02 7.46
C LEU A 13 27.46 21.63 7.85
N VAL A 14 26.66 22.60 8.31
CA VAL A 14 25.25 22.34 8.64
C VAL A 14 24.46 21.99 7.37
N ALA A 15 24.68 22.70 6.26
CA ALA A 15 24.00 22.39 4.99
C ALA A 15 24.34 20.99 4.47
N VAL A 16 25.61 20.56 4.58
CA VAL A 16 26.05 19.21 4.19
C VAL A 16 25.47 18.14 5.11
N LEU A 17 25.37 18.39 6.42
CA LEU A 17 24.75 17.45 7.37
C LEU A 17 23.24 17.31 7.13
N VAL A 18 22.54 18.40 6.83
CA VAL A 18 21.11 18.38 6.52
C VAL A 18 20.87 17.67 5.18
N ALA A 19 21.66 17.97 4.15
CA ALA A 19 21.57 17.29 2.85
C ALA A 19 21.95 15.81 2.95
N GLY A 20 22.98 15.47 3.71
CA GLY A 20 23.41 14.09 3.98
C GLY A 20 22.37 13.30 4.77
N GLY A 21 21.72 13.92 5.77
CA GLY A 21 20.61 13.32 6.50
C GLY A 21 19.38 13.09 5.63
N ALA A 22 19.05 14.04 4.75
CA ALA A 22 17.95 13.89 3.79
C ALA A 22 18.23 12.78 2.76
N LEU A 23 19.46 12.69 2.23
CA LEU A 23 19.88 11.61 1.34
C LEU A 23 19.87 10.24 2.05
N ALA A 24 20.32 10.17 3.30
CA ALA A 24 20.28 8.95 4.10
C ALA A 24 18.84 8.50 4.38
N ALA A 25 17.93 9.43 4.71
CA ALA A 25 16.51 9.12 4.85
C ALA A 25 15.92 8.59 3.54
N LEU A 26 16.28 9.19 2.40
CA LEU A 26 15.83 8.74 1.08
C LEU A 26 16.30 7.31 0.74
N VAL A 27 17.54 6.96 1.12
CA VAL A 27 18.10 5.61 0.93
C VAL A 27 17.43 4.59 1.87
N MET A 28 17.08 4.97 3.10
CA MET A 28 16.37 4.09 4.04
C MET A 28 14.91 3.82 3.65
N PHE A 29 14.30 4.69 2.83
CA PHE A 29 12.95 4.51 2.26
C PHE A 29 12.96 3.79 0.90
N GLN A 30 14.09 3.21 0.49
CA GLN A 30 14.08 2.38 -0.72
C GLN A 30 13.32 1.08 -0.44
N PRO A 31 12.33 0.72 -1.27
CA PRO A 31 11.63 -0.56 -1.13
C PRO A 31 12.65 -1.69 -1.14
N SER A 32 12.55 -2.57 -0.16
CA SER A 32 13.38 -3.76 -0.03
C SER A 32 13.11 -4.70 -1.20
N ASN A 33 13.92 -4.59 -2.25
CA ASN A 33 13.81 -5.43 -3.43
C ASN A 33 14.46 -6.80 -3.17
N ASN A 34 13.84 -7.62 -2.33
CA ASN A 34 14.09 -9.07 -2.37
C ASN A 34 13.41 -9.61 -3.63
N PRO A 35 14.14 -10.16 -4.63
CA PRO A 35 13.54 -10.59 -5.90
C PRO A 35 12.45 -11.66 -5.77
N SER A 36 12.35 -12.30 -4.60
CA SER A 36 11.38 -13.34 -4.27
C SER A 36 10.22 -12.86 -3.42
N ASP A 37 10.23 -11.61 -2.94
CA ASP A 37 9.15 -11.11 -2.09
C ASP A 37 7.92 -10.74 -2.96
N PRO A 38 6.74 -11.33 -2.72
CA PRO A 38 5.53 -10.99 -3.47
C PRO A 38 5.24 -9.50 -3.35
N PHE A 39 4.88 -8.88 -4.47
CA PHE A 39 4.61 -7.45 -4.52
C PHE A 39 3.42 -7.16 -5.41
N ILE A 40 2.83 -5.98 -5.22
CA ILE A 40 1.89 -5.39 -6.17
C ILE A 40 2.48 -4.11 -6.74
N GLU A 41 2.05 -3.75 -7.94
CA GLU A 41 2.28 -2.43 -8.49
C GLU A 41 1.03 -1.56 -8.25
N VAL A 42 1.19 -0.45 -7.54
CA VAL A 42 0.17 0.58 -7.40
C VAL A 42 0.46 1.68 -8.41
N VAL A 43 -0.49 1.98 -9.30
CA VAL A 43 -0.32 2.95 -10.40
C VAL A 43 -1.31 4.09 -10.25
N GLY A 44 -0.80 5.31 -10.10
CA GLY A 44 -1.56 6.56 -10.08
C GLY A 44 -1.31 7.40 -11.34
N THR A 45 -1.77 8.66 -11.32
CA THR A 45 -1.58 9.59 -12.45
C THR A 45 -0.14 10.11 -12.50
N GLY A 46 0.74 9.38 -13.19
CA GLY A 46 2.14 9.78 -13.43
C GLY A 46 3.14 9.25 -12.39
N THR A 47 2.68 8.51 -11.39
CA THR A 47 3.53 7.81 -10.41
C THR A 47 3.10 6.36 -10.31
N SER A 48 4.09 5.47 -10.18
CA SER A 48 3.88 4.06 -9.85
C SER A 48 4.80 3.69 -8.69
N GLN A 49 4.33 2.82 -7.82
CA GLN A 49 5.10 2.30 -6.69
C GLN A 49 4.86 0.80 -6.54
N ASN A 50 5.95 0.04 -6.45
CA ASN A 50 5.89 -1.35 -6.03
C ASN A 50 5.77 -1.40 -4.51
N VAL A 51 4.78 -2.15 -4.00
CA VAL A 51 4.56 -2.37 -2.58
C VAL A 51 4.74 -3.86 -2.32
N THR A 52 5.77 -4.22 -1.56
CA THR A 52 6.09 -5.61 -1.22
C THR A 52 5.26 -6.10 -0.03
N LEU A 53 5.19 -7.42 0.18
CA LEU A 53 4.62 -7.99 1.40
C LEU A 53 5.33 -7.45 2.66
N SER A 54 6.65 -7.32 2.62
CA SER A 54 7.43 -6.74 3.72
C SER A 54 6.97 -5.32 4.05
N ASP A 55 6.69 -4.50 3.03
CA ASP A 55 6.17 -3.14 3.22
C ASP A 55 4.76 -3.18 3.85
N MET A 56 3.87 -4.05 3.35
CA MET A 56 2.51 -4.21 3.87
C MET A 56 2.46 -4.64 5.33
N LEU A 57 3.40 -5.49 5.77
CA LEU A 57 3.50 -5.91 7.18
C LEU A 57 3.89 -4.77 8.13
N LEU A 58 4.47 -3.68 7.60
CA LEU A 58 4.78 -2.46 8.36
C LEU A 58 3.64 -1.44 8.34
N MET A 59 2.65 -1.60 7.45
CA MET A 59 1.48 -0.73 7.36
C MET A 59 0.44 -1.07 8.44
N GLN A 60 -0.54 -0.18 8.62
CA GLN A 60 -1.68 -0.47 9.49
C GLN A 60 -2.53 -1.58 8.86
N PHE A 61 -2.63 -2.71 9.56
CA PHE A 61 -3.44 -3.83 9.12
C PHE A 61 -4.85 -3.78 9.71
N VAL A 62 -5.79 -4.41 9.00
CA VAL A 62 -7.14 -4.71 9.45
C VAL A 62 -7.28 -6.23 9.51
N LYS A 63 -7.83 -6.73 10.62
CA LYS A 63 -8.13 -8.16 10.80
C LYS A 63 -9.63 -8.33 11.07
N GLY A 64 -10.28 -9.24 10.34
CA GLY A 64 -11.71 -9.47 10.50
C GLY A 64 -12.22 -10.74 9.83
N ASN A 65 -13.39 -11.20 10.28
CA ASN A 65 -14.09 -12.32 9.64
C ASN A 65 -14.82 -11.82 8.39
N SER A 66 -14.65 -12.53 7.28
CA SER A 66 -15.35 -12.22 6.02
C SER A 66 -15.69 -13.48 5.23
N SER A 67 -16.45 -13.30 4.15
CA SER A 67 -16.77 -14.30 3.13
C SER A 67 -17.16 -13.60 1.84
N TYR A 68 -17.14 -14.30 0.71
CA TYR A 68 -17.59 -13.76 -0.58
C TYR A 68 -18.63 -14.67 -1.24
N GLN A 69 -19.55 -14.07 -1.98
CA GLN A 69 -20.60 -14.77 -2.71
C GLN A 69 -20.32 -14.68 -4.21
N ASN A 70 -20.34 -15.83 -4.90
CA ASN A 70 -20.20 -15.85 -6.36
C ASN A 70 -21.53 -15.54 -7.08
N SER A 71 -21.49 -15.42 -8.41
CA SER A 71 -22.67 -15.15 -9.24
C SER A 71 -23.77 -16.22 -9.18
N TYR A 72 -23.43 -17.44 -8.75
CA TYR A 72 -24.37 -18.54 -8.55
C TYR A 72 -25.00 -18.54 -7.15
N GLY A 73 -24.75 -17.52 -6.33
CA GLY A 73 -25.27 -17.42 -4.97
C GLY A 73 -24.57 -18.31 -3.94
N ASN A 74 -23.42 -18.89 -4.29
CA ASN A 74 -22.66 -19.72 -3.37
C ASN A 74 -21.75 -18.83 -2.52
N VAL A 75 -21.86 -18.94 -1.21
CA VAL A 75 -20.95 -18.27 -0.26
C VAL A 75 -19.71 -19.15 -0.05
N ARG A 76 -18.53 -18.56 -0.19
CA ARG A 76 -17.21 -19.19 -0.05
C ARG A 76 -16.25 -18.26 0.69
N GLY A 77 -15.04 -18.73 0.96
CA GLY A 77 -14.01 -17.92 1.62
C GLY A 77 -14.38 -17.49 3.04
N ALA A 78 -15.22 -18.24 3.76
CA ALA A 78 -15.52 -17.91 5.14
C ALA A 78 -14.26 -18.12 6.00
N GLY A 79 -13.78 -17.06 6.65
CA GLY A 79 -12.60 -17.13 7.49
C GLY A 79 -12.14 -15.77 7.99
N THR A 80 -10.99 -15.77 8.66
CA THR A 80 -10.34 -14.55 9.15
C THR A 80 -9.36 -14.04 8.11
N TYR A 81 -9.53 -12.80 7.68
CA TYR A 81 -8.62 -12.12 6.76
C TYR A 81 -7.81 -11.08 7.53
N THR A 82 -6.52 -10.98 7.18
CA THR A 82 -5.64 -9.89 7.61
C THR A 82 -5.06 -9.21 6.37
N GLY A 83 -5.11 -7.89 6.32
CA GLY A 83 -4.69 -7.12 5.15
C GLY A 83 -4.53 -5.63 5.38
N VAL A 84 -4.03 -4.94 4.36
CA VAL A 84 -3.91 -3.47 4.36
C VAL A 84 -5.14 -2.86 3.71
N ASN A 85 -5.58 -1.69 4.19
CA ASN A 85 -6.68 -0.97 3.58
C ASN A 85 -6.29 -0.46 2.18
N ILE A 86 -7.15 -0.69 1.18
CA ILE A 86 -6.89 -0.28 -0.20
C ILE A 86 -6.72 1.24 -0.33
N SER A 87 -7.44 2.04 0.47
CA SER A 87 -7.26 3.50 0.45
C SER A 87 -5.82 3.90 0.76
N ASP A 88 -5.19 3.24 1.74
CA ASP A 88 -3.85 3.57 2.20
C ASP A 88 -2.80 3.26 1.12
N LEU A 89 -3.02 2.19 0.34
CA LEU A 89 -2.18 1.85 -0.81
C LEU A 89 -2.35 2.85 -1.94
N VAL A 90 -3.59 3.24 -2.26
CA VAL A 90 -3.88 4.19 -3.34
C VAL A 90 -3.38 5.60 -3.01
N ASP A 91 -3.40 5.98 -1.73
CA ASP A 91 -2.88 7.27 -1.25
C ASP A 91 -1.35 7.40 -1.45
N LEU A 92 -0.60 6.29 -1.53
CA LEU A 92 0.85 6.31 -1.83
C LEU A 92 1.16 6.92 -3.20
N VAL A 93 0.24 6.80 -4.16
CA VAL A 93 0.40 7.29 -5.53
C VAL A 93 -0.43 8.54 -5.84
N GLY A 94 -0.92 9.22 -4.80
CA GLY A 94 -1.65 10.49 -4.92
C GLY A 94 -3.17 10.39 -4.74
N GLY A 95 -3.71 9.21 -4.41
CA GLY A 95 -5.13 9.03 -4.10
C GLY A 95 -6.05 8.99 -5.33
N MET A 96 -7.36 9.20 -5.12
CA MET A 96 -8.39 9.24 -6.17
C MET A 96 -9.21 10.53 -6.15
N ALA A 97 -9.39 11.15 -7.32
CA ALA A 97 -10.35 12.23 -7.57
C ALA A 97 -11.79 11.69 -7.69
N GLU A 98 -12.80 12.56 -7.60
CA GLU A 98 -14.23 12.15 -7.51
C GLU A 98 -14.70 11.22 -8.64
N ASP A 99 -14.20 11.42 -9.86
CA ASP A 99 -14.58 10.64 -11.04
C ASP A 99 -13.64 9.44 -11.32
N ASP A 100 -12.61 9.24 -10.49
CA ASP A 100 -11.67 8.14 -10.67
C ASP A 100 -12.28 6.80 -10.25
N VAL A 101 -11.79 5.75 -10.91
CA VAL A 101 -12.13 4.36 -10.59
C VAL A 101 -10.88 3.55 -10.33
N LEU A 102 -10.95 2.66 -9.35
CA LEU A 102 -9.88 1.71 -9.05
C LEU A 102 -10.04 0.49 -9.94
N ARG A 103 -9.02 0.15 -10.74
CA ARG A 103 -8.95 -1.13 -11.45
C ARG A 103 -7.95 -2.05 -10.77
N VAL A 104 -8.43 -3.17 -10.21
CA VAL A 104 -7.59 -4.24 -9.68
C VAL A 104 -7.39 -5.28 -10.76
N THR A 105 -6.14 -5.60 -11.09
CA THR A 105 -5.78 -6.58 -12.13
C THR A 105 -4.94 -7.68 -11.49
N ALA A 106 -5.35 -8.93 -11.64
CA ALA A 106 -4.61 -10.09 -11.18
C ALA A 106 -3.55 -10.52 -12.22
N ALA A 107 -2.58 -11.32 -11.78
CA ALA A 107 -1.49 -11.82 -12.62
C ALA A 107 -1.96 -12.67 -13.83
N ASP A 108 -3.17 -13.25 -13.77
CA ASP A 108 -3.79 -14.00 -14.86
C ASP A 108 -4.55 -13.12 -15.87
N GLY A 109 -4.54 -11.80 -15.66
CA GLY A 109 -5.22 -10.81 -16.50
C GLY A 109 -6.68 -10.55 -16.15
N TYR A 110 -7.26 -11.28 -15.18
CA TYR A 110 -8.58 -10.96 -14.65
C TYR A 110 -8.57 -9.59 -13.98
N ASN A 111 -9.60 -8.78 -14.20
CA ASN A 111 -9.70 -7.48 -13.57
C ASN A 111 -11.12 -7.15 -13.12
N GLN A 112 -11.21 -6.29 -12.11
CA GLN A 112 -12.45 -5.67 -11.65
C GLN A 112 -12.24 -4.18 -11.41
N THR A 113 -13.31 -3.42 -11.55
CA THR A 113 -13.32 -1.99 -11.33
C THR A 113 -14.24 -1.62 -10.17
N PHE A 114 -13.77 -0.73 -9.31
CA PHE A 114 -14.49 -0.24 -8.14
C PHE A 114 -14.56 1.28 -8.19
N GLU A 115 -15.73 1.82 -7.85
CA GLU A 115 -15.93 3.26 -7.70
C GLU A 115 -15.17 3.79 -6.48
N ARG A 116 -14.78 5.07 -6.52
CA ARG A 116 -14.14 5.76 -5.39
C ARG A 116 -14.87 5.56 -4.06
N ALA A 117 -16.20 5.54 -4.06
CA ALA A 117 -17.00 5.37 -2.84
C ALA A 117 -16.81 3.99 -2.15
N LYS A 118 -16.26 3.00 -2.85
CA LYS A 118 -15.88 1.70 -2.28
C LYS A 118 -14.50 1.74 -1.64
N VAL A 119 -13.59 2.55 -2.18
CA VAL A 119 -12.23 2.74 -1.67
C VAL A 119 -12.22 3.73 -0.49
N TYR A 120 -12.96 4.83 -0.61
CA TYR A 120 -13.15 5.85 0.41
C TYR A 120 -14.63 5.90 0.83
N PRO A 121 -15.11 4.93 1.62
CA PRO A 121 -16.51 4.86 2.00
C PRO A 121 -16.88 5.99 2.96
N ASN A 122 -18.08 6.57 2.77
CA ASN A 122 -18.73 7.34 3.82
C ASN A 122 -19.26 6.41 4.92
N ALA A 123 -19.79 6.98 6.01
CA ALA A 123 -20.29 6.20 7.15
C ALA A 123 -21.33 5.13 6.75
N THR A 124 -22.28 5.48 5.88
CA THR A 124 -23.34 4.56 5.44
C THR A 124 -22.79 3.40 4.60
N THR A 125 -21.89 3.68 3.65
CA THR A 125 -21.25 2.62 2.84
C THR A 125 -20.37 1.73 3.71
N PHE A 126 -19.66 2.33 4.67
CA PHE A 126 -18.78 1.62 5.59
C PHE A 126 -19.55 0.65 6.49
N GLU A 127 -20.71 1.04 7.01
CA GLU A 127 -21.57 0.16 7.82
C GLU A 127 -22.03 -1.10 7.07
N ILE A 128 -22.15 -1.02 5.74
CA ILE A 128 -22.61 -2.13 4.90
C ILE A 128 -21.45 -3.02 4.47
N GLN A 129 -20.33 -2.45 4.02
CA GLN A 129 -19.24 -3.19 3.39
C GLN A 129 -18.05 -3.46 4.33
N GLY A 130 -17.83 -2.61 5.33
CA GLY A 130 -16.60 -2.56 6.12
C GLY A 130 -15.40 -1.98 5.37
N TYR A 131 -14.20 -2.39 5.77
CA TYR A 131 -12.95 -2.02 5.11
C TYR A 131 -12.77 -2.80 3.80
N MET A 132 -12.39 -2.11 2.73
CA MET A 132 -11.88 -2.75 1.53
C MET A 132 -10.38 -3.01 1.74
N ILE A 133 -9.98 -4.28 1.81
CA ILE A 133 -8.59 -4.66 2.10
C ILE A 133 -7.95 -5.42 0.95
N LEU A 134 -6.64 -5.25 0.81
CA LEU A 134 -5.79 -6.24 0.15
C LEU A 134 -5.34 -7.25 1.20
N ALA A 135 -5.96 -8.42 1.21
CA ALA A 135 -5.61 -9.48 2.16
C ALA A 135 -4.28 -10.13 1.78
N TYR A 136 -3.37 -10.17 2.75
CA TYR A 136 -2.09 -10.88 2.64
C TYR A 136 -2.05 -12.15 3.48
N GLU A 137 -3.04 -12.35 4.36
CA GLU A 137 -3.21 -13.54 5.19
C GLU A 137 -4.68 -13.96 5.26
N PHE A 138 -4.92 -15.27 5.22
CA PHE A 138 -6.22 -15.91 5.42
C PHE A 138 -6.07 -17.11 6.35
N ASN A 139 -6.81 -17.11 7.47
CA ASN A 139 -6.75 -18.15 8.50
C ASN A 139 -5.30 -18.49 8.92
N GLU A 140 -4.50 -17.47 9.22
CA GLU A 140 -3.09 -17.58 9.65
C GLU A 140 -2.13 -18.11 8.57
N SER A 141 -2.62 -18.42 7.36
CA SER A 141 -1.79 -18.65 6.18
C SER A 141 -1.49 -17.30 5.51
N THR A 142 -0.21 -16.96 5.38
CA THR A 142 0.24 -15.71 4.77
C THR A 142 0.77 -15.97 3.37
N VAL A 143 0.63 -15.00 2.45
CA VAL A 143 1.28 -15.06 1.13
C VAL A 143 2.80 -15.32 1.34
N PRO A 144 3.43 -16.26 0.61
CA PRO A 144 2.91 -16.99 -0.55
C PRO A 144 2.14 -18.29 -0.24
N ASP A 145 2.10 -18.77 1.02
CA ASP A 145 1.37 -19.99 1.39
C ASP A 145 -0.15 -19.81 1.28
N TYR A 146 -0.63 -18.57 1.38
CA TYR A 146 -1.99 -18.21 0.99
C TYR A 146 -2.11 -18.13 -0.54
N GLU A 147 -2.36 -19.28 -1.18
CA GLU A 147 -2.39 -19.40 -2.65
C GLU A 147 -3.50 -18.59 -3.34
N GLU A 148 -4.54 -18.15 -2.64
CA GLU A 148 -5.57 -17.24 -3.20
C GLU A 148 -5.26 -15.75 -2.94
N GLY A 149 -4.15 -15.45 -2.26
CA GLY A 149 -3.69 -14.09 -1.98
C GLY A 149 -3.05 -13.40 -3.18
N PHE A 150 -2.61 -12.16 -2.96
CA PHE A 150 -1.95 -11.38 -4.01
C PHE A 150 -0.58 -11.98 -4.38
N ARG A 151 -0.17 -11.75 -5.63
CA ARG A 151 1.08 -12.22 -6.22
C ARG A 151 1.42 -11.42 -7.46
#